data_AF-A0A922MZ09-F1
#
_entry.id   AF-A0A922MZ09-F1
#
_cell.length_a   1.000
_cell.length_b   1.000
_cell.length_c   1.000
_cell.angle_alpha   90.00
_cell.angle_beta   90.00
_cell.angle_gamma   90.00
#
_symmetry.space_group_name_H-M   'P 1'
#
loop_
_entity.id
_entity.type
_entity.pdbx_description
1 polymer ?
#
loop_
_entity_poly.entity_id
_entity_poly.type
_entity_poly.pdbx_seq_one_letter_code
_entity_poly.pdbx_strand_id
1 'polypeptide(L)'
;MFSGKISLANIFFWFEPENAIKDTKATQLTMQLWEGRFGHPVYSKSGGWPPELEKHMAVLSAKEGYRQSRLPPFTPEEINLIKGEDL
;
A
#
# COMPACT_ATOMS: atom_id res chain seq x y z
N MET A 1 -11.45 5.00 -33.55
CA MET A 1 -10.74 4.65 -32.31
C MET A 1 -11.62 5.07 -31.14
N PHE A 2 -12.05 4.15 -30.29
CA PHE A 2 -12.84 4.51 -29.11
C PHE A 2 -11.88 4.96 -28.00
N SER A 3 -12.09 6.16 -27.48
CA SER A 3 -11.41 6.73 -26.31
C SER A 3 -12.08 6.27 -25.02
N GLY A 4 -11.97 4.97 -24.74
CA GLY A 4 -12.48 4.38 -23.50
C GLY A 4 -11.55 4.68 -22.31
N LYS A 5 -12.14 4.76 -21.10
CA LYS A 5 -11.40 4.86 -19.84
C LYS A 5 -11.55 3.56 -19.06
N ILE A 6 -10.45 3.08 -18.49
CA ILE A 6 -10.40 1.91 -17.60
C ILE A 6 -9.81 2.39 -16.29
N SER A 7 -10.36 1.91 -15.17
CA SER A 7 -9.87 2.23 -13.83
C SER A 7 -10.14 1.08 -12.86
N LEU A 8 -9.60 1.19 -11.66
CA LEU A 8 -9.80 0.27 -10.55
C LEU A 8 -10.84 0.84 -9.59
N ALA A 9 -11.86 0.04 -9.25
CA ALA A 9 -12.75 0.33 -8.13
C ALA A 9 -12.20 -0.33 -6.86
N ASN A 10 -11.88 0.48 -5.85
CA ASN A 10 -11.51 -0.02 -4.52
C ASN A 10 -12.66 0.22 -3.54
N ILE A 11 -12.86 -0.72 -2.60
CA ILE A 11 -13.73 -0.48 -1.46
C ILE A 11 -12.94 0.36 -0.46
N PHE A 12 -13.51 1.50 -0.05
CA PHE A 12 -12.85 2.41 0.87
C PHE A 12 -13.50 2.38 2.26
N PHE A 13 -12.69 2.10 3.28
CA PHE A 13 -13.06 2.19 4.68
C PHE A 13 -12.32 3.37 5.34
N TRP A 14 -13.10 4.26 5.95
CA TRP A 14 -12.53 5.28 6.85
C TRP A 14 -12.25 4.66 8.22
N PHE A 15 -11.08 4.95 8.78
CA PHE A 15 -10.71 4.58 10.14
C PHE A 15 -10.38 5.85 10.91
N GLU A 16 -11.07 6.07 12.02
CA GLU A 16 -10.82 7.19 12.94
C GLU A 16 -10.06 6.65 14.17
N PRO A 17 -8.99 7.31 14.64
CA PRO A 17 -8.33 6.92 15.88
C PRO A 17 -9.26 7.16 17.07
N GLU A 18 -9.42 6.16 17.94
CA GLU A 18 -10.17 6.33 19.20
C GLU A 18 -9.46 7.34 20.12
N ASN A 19 -8.13 7.24 20.23
CA ASN A 19 -7.30 8.23 20.90
C ASN A 19 -6.28 8.85 19.92
N ALA A 20 -6.41 10.15 19.66
CA ALA A 20 -5.55 10.87 18.71
C ALA A 20 -4.05 10.87 19.07
N ILE A 21 -3.67 10.62 20.33
CA ILE A 21 -2.27 10.58 20.75
C ILE A 21 -1.70 9.16 20.61
N LYS A 22 -2.48 8.15 21.02
CA LYS A 22 -2.01 6.75 21.09
C LYS A 22 -2.22 5.99 19.79
N ASP A 23 -3.32 6.23 19.09
CA ASP A 23 -3.82 5.33 18.06
C ASP A 23 -3.62 5.85 16.64
N THR A 24 -3.17 7.10 16.47
CA THR A 24 -2.95 7.73 15.15
C THR A 24 -2.07 6.87 14.26
N LYS A 25 -0.95 6.36 14.78
CA LYS A 25 -0.02 5.55 13.99
C LYS A 25 -0.63 4.20 13.57
N ALA A 26 -1.35 3.54 14.47
CA ALA A 26 -2.02 2.28 14.19
C ALA A 26 -3.16 2.46 13.17
N THR A 27 -3.87 3.57 13.28
CA THR A 27 -4.95 3.96 12.36
C THR A 27 -4.40 4.25 10.96
N GLN A 28 -3.32 5.04 10.86
CA GLN A 28 -2.63 5.30 9.59
C GLN A 28 -2.15 4.01 8.93
N LEU A 29 -1.53 3.11 9.69
CA LEU A 29 -1.08 1.82 9.16
C LEU A 29 -2.25 0.94 8.68
N THR A 30 -3.37 0.95 9.41
CA THR A 30 -4.60 0.26 9.00
C THR A 30 -5.14 0.81 7.69
N MET A 31 -5.19 2.15 7.53
CA MET A 31 -5.56 2.77 6.27
C MET A 31 -4.60 2.39 5.13
N GLN A 32 -3.28 2.33 5.38
CA GLN A 32 -2.34 1.85 4.37
C GLN A 32 -2.56 0.37 4.02
N LEU A 33 -2.95 -0.47 4.98
CA LEU A 33 -3.23 -1.88 4.77
C LEU A 33 -4.49 -2.12 3.91
N TRP A 34 -5.57 -1.38 4.19
CA TRP A 34 -6.85 -1.55 3.49
C TRP A 34 -6.93 -0.76 2.18
N GLU A 35 -6.38 0.46 2.16
CA GLU A 35 -6.52 1.39 1.03
C GLU A 35 -5.21 1.55 0.26
N GLY A 36 -4.17 1.95 0.98
CA GLY A 36 -2.86 2.24 0.40
C GLY A 36 -2.28 1.05 -0.36
N ARG A 37 -2.50 -0.17 0.12
CA ARG A 37 -2.00 -1.40 -0.50
C ARG A 37 -2.49 -1.58 -1.94
N PHE A 38 -3.70 -1.14 -2.27
CA PHE A 38 -4.26 -1.27 -3.62
C PHE A 38 -4.07 0.01 -4.44
N GLY A 39 -4.16 1.18 -3.80
CA GLY A 39 -4.03 2.46 -4.48
C GLY A 39 -2.58 2.88 -4.77
N HIS A 40 -1.67 2.66 -3.82
CA HIS A 40 -0.29 3.14 -3.91
C HIS A 40 0.50 2.55 -5.10
N PRO A 41 0.39 1.24 -5.43
CA PRO A 41 1.11 0.69 -6.57
C PRO A 41 0.71 1.35 -7.90
N VAL A 42 -0.55 1.76 -8.05
CA VAL A 42 -1.11 2.30 -9.30
C VAL A 42 -0.98 3.83 -9.37
N TYR A 43 -1.33 4.54 -8.30
CA TYR A 43 -1.54 5.99 -8.34
C TYR A 43 -0.44 6.82 -7.67
N SER A 44 0.50 6.20 -6.94
CA SER A 44 1.59 6.95 -6.32
C SER A 44 2.69 7.28 -7.33
N LYS A 45 3.43 8.37 -7.08
CA LYS A 45 4.59 8.73 -7.90
C LYS A 45 5.73 7.72 -7.80
N SER A 46 5.84 6.99 -6.69
CA SER A 46 6.89 5.99 -6.48
C SER A 46 6.49 4.59 -6.95
N GLY A 47 5.19 4.30 -7.10
CA GLY A 47 4.66 2.94 -7.22
C GLY A 47 4.98 2.10 -5.98
N GLY A 48 4.87 0.77 -6.12
CA GLY A 48 5.17 -0.17 -5.05
C GLY A 48 4.19 -0.15 -3.87
N TRP A 49 4.53 -0.82 -2.77
CA TRP A 49 3.73 -0.76 -1.55
C TRP A 49 3.90 0.59 -0.83
N PRO A 50 2.94 0.98 0.03
CA PRO A 50 3.17 2.07 0.96
C PRO A 50 4.41 1.81 1.84
N PRO A 51 5.40 2.73 1.89
CA PRO A 51 6.68 2.48 2.57
C PRO A 51 6.55 2.08 4.05
N GLU A 52 5.61 2.70 4.77
CA GLU A 52 5.40 2.40 6.18
C GLU A 52 4.82 1.00 6.40
N LEU A 53 3.90 0.57 5.53
CA LEU A 53 3.30 -0.76 5.56
C LEU A 53 4.33 -1.83 5.24
N GLU A 54 5.10 -1.62 4.17
CA GLU A 54 6.16 -2.55 3.75
C GLU A 54 7.19 -2.75 4.87
N LYS A 55 7.67 -1.65 5.46
CA LYS A 55 8.59 -1.68 6.59
C LYS A 55 7.99 -2.41 7.79
N HIS A 56 6.73 -2.14 8.13
CA HIS A 56 6.06 -2.78 9.26
C HIS A 56 5.95 -4.30 9.06
N MET A 57 5.52 -4.74 7.87
CA MET A 57 5.39 -6.15 7.52
C MET A 57 6.74 -6.87 7.49
N ALA A 58 7.80 -6.22 7.01
CA ALA A 58 9.16 -6.77 7.05
C ALA A 58 9.64 -7.01 8.49
N VAL A 59 9.45 -6.03 9.38
CA VAL A 59 9.81 -6.14 10.80
C VAL A 59 9.02 -7.26 11.49
N LEU A 60 7.71 -7.33 11.29
CA LEU A 60 6.88 -8.39 11.87
C LEU A 60 7.28 -9.77 11.36
N SER A 61 7.49 -9.91 10.05
CA SER A 61 7.89 -11.18 9.43
C SER A 61 9.23 -11.67 9.98
N ALA A 62 10.22 -10.78 10.15
CA ALA A 62 11.50 -11.13 10.77
C ALA A 62 11.35 -11.56 12.23
N LYS A 63 10.52 -10.85 13.02
CA LYS A 63 10.24 -11.21 14.43
C LYS A 63 9.58 -12.57 14.59
N GLU A 64 8.73 -12.94 13.63
CA GLU A 64 8.03 -14.22 13.62
C GLU A 64 8.85 -15.35 12.97
N GLY A 65 10.10 -15.09 12.57
CA GLY A 65 11.03 -16.11 12.05
C GLY A 65 10.88 -16.42 10.56
N TYR A 66 10.16 -15.60 9.80
CA TYR A 66 10.09 -15.76 8.34
C TYR A 66 11.42 -15.35 7.68
N ARG A 67 11.84 -16.12 6.67
CA ARG A 67 13.05 -15.83 5.88
C ARG A 67 12.91 -14.61 4.97
N GLN A 68 11.67 -14.22 4.66
CA GLN A 68 11.33 -13.08 3.82
C GLN A 68 10.08 -12.40 4.36
N SER A 69 9.87 -11.14 3.98
CA SER A 69 8.63 -10.44 4.32
C SER A 69 7.42 -11.18 3.74
N ARG A 70 6.34 -11.28 4.53
CA ARG A 70 5.03 -11.74 4.03
C ARG A 70 4.38 -10.74 3.06
N LEU A 71 4.92 -9.52 3.01
CA LEU A 71 4.65 -8.53 1.98
C LEU A 71 5.99 -8.24 1.27
N PRO A 72 6.39 -9.07 0.30
CA PRO A 72 7.65 -8.88 -0.43
C PRO A 72 7.67 -7.53 -1.16
N PRO A 73 8.80 -6.82 -1.18
CA PRO A 73 8.92 -5.57 -1.94
C PRO A 73 8.71 -5.84 -3.42
N PHE A 74 8.16 -4.85 -4.12
CA PHE A 74 8.14 -4.89 -5.58
C PHE A 74 9.54 -4.73 -6.15
N THR A 75 9.79 -5.40 -7.26
CA THR A 75 10.95 -5.14 -8.12
C THR A 75 10.77 -3.84 -8.91
N PRO A 76 11.86 -3.21 -9.39
CA PRO A 76 11.77 -2.06 -10.28
C PRO A 76 10.93 -2.34 -11.54
N GLU A 77 11.04 -3.54 -12.09
CA GLU A 77 10.27 -3.98 -13.27
C GLU A 77 8.77 -4.03 -12.98
N GLU A 78 8.36 -4.59 -11.83
CA GLU A 78 6.96 -4.63 -11.44
C GLU A 78 6.40 -3.24 -11.11
N ILE A 79 7.20 -2.38 -10.49
CA ILE A 79 6.82 -0.98 -10.25
C ILE A 79 6.52 -0.28 -11.58
N ASN A 80 7.41 -0.41 -12.56
CA ASN A 80 7.24 0.20 -13.87
C ASN A 80 6.04 -0.38 -14.64
N LEU A 81 5.71 -1.66 -14.43
CA LEU A 81 4.57 -2.30 -15.07
C LEU A 81 3.22 -1.83 -14.49
N ILE A 82 3.15 -1.65 -13.17
CA ILE A 82 1.88 -1.45 -12.44
C ILE A 82 1.55 0.03 -12.24
N LYS A 83 2.59 0.85 -12.02
CA LYS A 83 2.41 2.28 -11.81
C LYS A 83 1.74 2.87 -13.05
N GLY A 84 0.60 3.53 -12.86
CA GLY A 84 -0.08 4.21 -13.94
C GLY A 84 0.82 5.30 -14.53
N GLU A 85 0.86 5.37 -15.85
CA GLU A 85 1.37 6.55 -16.54
C GLU A 85 0.35 7.69 -16.42
N ASP A 86 0.86 8.93 -16.30
CA ASP A 86 0.14 10.13 -15.87
C ASP A 86 -1.36 10.18 -16.28
N LEU A 87 -2.24 10.22 -15.27
CA LEU A 87 -3.63 10.70 -15.39
C LEU A 87 -3.69 12.23 -15.29
#